data_AF-A0A924UL68-F1
#
_entry.id   AF-A0A924UL68-F1
#
_cell.length_a   1.000
_cell.length_b   1.000
_cell.length_c   1.000
_cell.angle_alpha   90.00
_cell.angle_beta   90.00
_cell.angle_gamma   90.00
#
_symmetry.space_group_name_H-M   'P 1'
#
loop_
_entity.id
_entity.type
_entity.pdbx_description
1 polymer ?
#
loop_
_entity_poly.entity_id
_entity_poly.type
_entity_poly.pdbx_seq_one_letter_code
_entity_poly.pdbx_strand_id
1 'polypeptide(L)'
;MITYFIFGILAVSVLDYKGAFENPPLSHLMKPVDSPWVAAGPVLQIFRGLVFSIALWFFKDNFLFKKYGWLKLWGLIVGLSLLSTVGPTPGSIEGLIYTKIPVISQLKGYIEALPQTLFFSLFVFYWYEKPKKLWNVLSIILVIIIVILCTLGLIVPNQ
;
A
#
# COMPACT_ATOMS: atom_id res chain seq x y z
N MET A 1 3.52 -3.89 -4.85
CA MET A 1 3.20 -2.98 -5.98
C MET A 1 1.82 -3.23 -6.56
N ILE A 2 1.52 -4.45 -7.05
CA ILE A 2 0.22 -4.76 -7.70
C ILE A 2 -0.98 -4.40 -6.81
N THR A 3 -0.99 -4.91 -5.57
CA THR A 3 -2.07 -4.61 -4.61
C THR A 3 -2.17 -3.13 -4.30
N TYR A 4 -1.05 -2.47 -4.05
CA TYR A 4 -1.00 -1.02 -3.82
C TYR A 4 -1.62 -0.24 -4.99
N PHE A 5 -1.27 -0.58 -6.24
CA PHE A 5 -1.78 0.13 -7.41
C PHE A 5 -3.29 -0.05 -7.57
N ILE A 6 -3.78 -1.29 -7.47
CA ILE A 6 -5.21 -1.61 -7.61
C ILE A 6 -6.03 -0.90 -6.53
N PHE A 7 -5.63 -1.03 -5.27
CA PHE A 7 -6.34 -0.43 -4.16
C PHE A 7 -6.24 1.09 -4.15
N GLY A 8 -5.12 1.66 -4.59
CA GLY A 8 -4.97 3.11 -4.75
C GLY A 8 -5.94 3.69 -5.78
N ILE A 9 -6.09 3.04 -6.95
CA ILE A 9 -7.08 3.46 -7.96
C ILE A 9 -8.51 3.36 -7.40
N LEU A 10 -8.83 2.25 -6.72
CA LEU A 10 -10.14 2.07 -6.10
C LEU A 10 -10.41 3.15 -5.03
N ALA A 11 -9.41 3.47 -4.20
CA ALA A 11 -9.54 4.46 -3.14
C ALA A 11 -9.75 5.87 -3.69
N VAL A 12 -8.98 6.28 -4.70
CA VAL A 12 -9.20 7.59 -5.36
C VAL A 12 -10.61 7.67 -5.96
N SER A 13 -11.11 6.58 -6.53
CA SER A 13 -12.42 6.53 -7.17
C SER A 13 -13.60 6.52 -6.17
N VAL A 14 -13.41 5.97 -4.96
CA VAL A 14 -14.51 5.73 -4.01
C VAL A 14 -14.47 6.63 -2.77
N LEU A 15 -13.28 7.08 -2.34
CA LEU A 15 -13.08 7.75 -1.04
C LEU A 15 -12.87 9.27 -1.14
N ASP A 16 -13.03 9.87 -2.32
CA ASP A 16 -12.84 11.30 -2.58
C ASP A 16 -11.50 11.84 -2.07
N TYR A 17 -10.41 11.16 -2.46
CA TYR A 17 -9.05 11.57 -2.06
C TYR A 17 -8.64 12.91 -2.64
N LYS A 18 -9.22 13.31 -3.78
CA LYS A 18 -8.97 14.62 -4.37
C LYS A 18 -9.43 15.73 -3.42
N GLY A 19 -10.70 15.70 -3.00
CA GLY A 19 -11.21 16.66 -2.02
C GLY A 19 -10.46 16.58 -0.68
N ALA A 20 -10.12 15.38 -0.21
CA ALA A 20 -9.41 15.20 1.05
C ALA A 20 -7.99 15.79 1.04
N PHE A 21 -7.25 15.68 -0.07
CA PHE A 21 -5.85 16.13 -0.14
C PHE A 21 -5.72 17.61 -0.51
N GLU A 22 -6.77 18.22 -1.06
CA GLU A 22 -6.79 19.66 -1.37
C GLU A 22 -7.20 20.53 -0.16
N ASN A 23 -7.89 19.95 0.83
CA ASN A 23 -8.41 20.68 1.98
C ASN A 23 -7.62 20.44 3.29
N PRO A 24 -7.49 21.47 4.15
CA PRO A 24 -6.93 21.28 5.49
C PRO A 24 -7.75 20.27 6.32
N PRO A 25 -7.12 19.50 7.21
CA PRO A 25 -5.69 19.55 7.56
C PRO A 25 -4.78 18.67 6.68
N LEU A 26 -5.33 17.82 5.82
CA LEU A 26 -4.57 16.84 5.03
C LEU A 26 -3.72 17.50 3.94
N SER A 27 -4.15 18.64 3.38
CA SER A 27 -3.37 19.39 2.38
C SER A 27 -2.03 19.92 2.88
N HIS A 28 -1.83 20.03 4.19
CA HIS A 28 -0.54 20.39 4.77
C HIS A 28 0.45 19.21 4.80
N LEU A 29 -0.05 17.98 4.66
CA LEU A 29 0.73 16.75 4.78
C LEU A 29 0.86 16.02 3.44
N MET A 30 -0.22 15.99 2.66
CA MET A 30 -0.33 15.21 1.42
C MET A 30 -0.09 16.09 0.20
N LYS A 31 0.53 15.52 -0.84
CA LYS A 31 0.57 16.15 -2.17
C LYS A 31 -0.80 15.99 -2.85
N PRO A 32 -1.20 16.93 -3.72
CA PRO A 32 -2.39 16.77 -4.56
C PRO A 32 -2.33 15.48 -5.38
N VAL A 33 -3.48 14.84 -5.60
CA VAL A 33 -3.59 13.57 -6.35
C VAL A 33 -3.05 13.71 -7.77
N ASP A 34 -3.21 14.89 -8.38
CA ASP A 34 -2.75 15.22 -9.73
C ASP A 34 -1.24 15.56 -9.79
N SER A 35 -0.49 15.38 -8.70
CA SER A 35 0.95 15.60 -8.67
C SER A 35 1.70 14.46 -9.40
N PRO A 36 2.70 14.75 -10.25
CA PRO A 36 3.53 13.73 -10.88
C PRO A 36 4.18 12.76 -9.87
N TRP A 37 4.51 13.25 -8.67
CA TRP A 37 5.07 12.43 -7.60
C TRP A 37 4.08 11.42 -7.02
N VAL A 38 2.78 11.74 -7.02
CA VAL A 38 1.74 10.80 -6.59
C VAL A 38 1.56 9.72 -7.66
N ALA A 39 1.61 10.08 -8.94
CA ALA A 39 1.60 9.12 -10.05
C ALA A 39 2.82 8.18 -10.05
N ALA A 40 3.98 8.65 -9.59
CA ALA A 40 5.19 7.83 -9.40
C ALA A 40 5.14 6.92 -8.15
N GLY A 41 4.19 7.12 -7.24
CA GLY A 41 4.07 6.39 -5.97
C GLY A 41 4.13 4.86 -6.11
N PRO A 42 3.44 4.24 -7.08
CA PRO A 42 3.52 2.79 -7.30
C PRO A 42 4.91 2.29 -7.68
N VAL A 43 5.71 3.06 -8.42
CA VAL A 43 7.09 2.68 -8.77
C VAL A 43 7.97 2.64 -7.52
N LEU A 44 7.77 3.58 -6.60
CA LEU A 44 8.46 3.59 -5.30
C LEU A 44 8.12 2.37 -4.43
N GLN A 45 7.03 1.65 -4.73
CA GLN A 45 6.70 0.40 -4.04
C GLN A 45 7.70 -0.72 -4.30
N ILE A 46 8.55 -0.62 -5.33
CA ILE A 46 9.64 -1.58 -5.54
C ILE A 46 10.64 -1.50 -4.37
N PHE A 47 11.03 -0.28 -3.98
CA PHE A 47 11.91 -0.06 -2.84
C PHE A 47 11.26 -0.51 -1.53
N ARG A 48 9.99 -0.15 -1.29
CA ARG A 48 9.25 -0.62 -0.11
C ARG A 48 9.12 -2.14 -0.07
N GLY A 49 8.88 -2.75 -1.22
CA GLY A 49 8.85 -4.21 -1.38
C GLY A 49 10.17 -4.85 -1.01
N LEU A 50 11.30 -4.30 -1.44
CA LEU A 50 12.63 -4.77 -1.08
C LEU A 50 12.88 -4.71 0.44
N VAL A 51 12.51 -3.59 1.08
CA VAL A 51 12.62 -3.43 2.55
C VAL A 51 11.79 -4.50 3.26
N PHE A 52 10.54 -4.71 2.84
CA PHE A 52 9.71 -5.77 3.39
C PHE A 52 10.28 -7.17 3.14
N SER A 53 10.80 -7.44 1.96
CA SER A 53 11.43 -8.74 1.66
C SER A 53 12.60 -9.02 2.59
N ILE A 54 13.49 -8.05 2.81
CA ILE A 54 14.64 -8.20 3.72
C ILE A 54 14.16 -8.40 5.16
N ALA A 55 13.24 -7.55 5.65
CA ALA A 55 12.75 -7.62 7.03
C ALA A 55 12.00 -8.93 7.31
N LEU A 56 11.12 -9.34 6.39
CA LEU A 56 10.29 -10.54 6.56
C LEU A 56 11.06 -11.84 6.29
N TRP A 57 12.18 -11.78 5.57
CA TRP A 57 12.99 -12.96 5.27
C TRP A 57 13.40 -13.73 6.53
N PHE A 58 13.75 -13.02 7.60
CA PHE A 58 14.15 -13.61 8.88
C PHE A 58 13.00 -14.34 9.61
N PHE A 59 11.75 -14.01 9.30
CA PHE A 59 10.57 -14.58 9.94
C PHE A 59 9.75 -15.48 9.01
N LYS A 60 10.26 -15.74 7.80
CA LYS A 60 9.52 -16.39 6.73
C LYS A 60 8.95 -17.74 7.15
N ASP A 61 9.67 -18.50 7.97
CA ASP A 61 9.23 -19.84 8.37
C ASP A 61 8.03 -19.81 9.33
N ASN A 62 7.84 -18.70 10.04
CA ASN A 62 6.75 -18.52 11.00
C ASN A 62 5.40 -18.26 10.31
N PHE A 63 5.42 -17.77 9.07
CA PHE A 63 4.22 -17.39 8.31
C PHE A 63 4.11 -17.98 6.90
N LEU A 64 5.15 -18.48 6.23
CA LEU A 64 4.99 -19.07 4.89
C LEU A 64 4.55 -20.54 4.93
N PHE A 65 4.92 -21.30 5.96
CA PHE A 65 4.69 -22.75 6.02
C PHE A 65 3.67 -23.19 7.08
N LYS A 66 2.76 -22.30 7.47
CA LYS A 66 1.74 -22.57 8.51
C LYS A 66 0.32 -22.46 7.94
N LYS A 67 -0.61 -23.24 8.50
CA LYS A 67 -2.01 -23.40 8.02
C LYS A 67 -2.84 -22.10 7.92
N TYR A 68 -2.39 -20.98 8.50
CA TYR A 68 -2.98 -19.64 8.35
C TYR A 68 -1.88 -18.57 8.27
N GLY A 69 -0.82 -18.89 7.55
CA GLY A 69 0.36 -18.08 7.46
C GLY A 69 0.12 -16.66 6.95
N TRP A 70 -0.77 -16.50 5.97
CA TRP A 70 -1.22 -15.21 5.47
C TRP A 70 -1.82 -14.31 6.56
N LEU A 71 -2.53 -14.87 7.56
CA LEU A 71 -3.14 -14.10 8.65
C LEU A 71 -2.07 -13.60 9.62
N LYS A 72 -1.04 -14.42 9.87
CA LYS A 72 0.11 -14.00 10.69
C LYS A 72 0.90 -12.87 10.00
N LEU A 73 1.14 -13.01 8.70
CA LEU A 73 1.79 -11.96 7.91
C LEU A 73 0.95 -10.68 7.90
N TRP A 74 -0.35 -10.80 7.67
CA TRP A 74 -1.26 -9.65 7.69
C TRP A 74 -1.29 -8.97 9.05
N GLY A 75 -1.42 -9.73 10.14
CA GLY A 75 -1.39 -9.21 11.50
C GLY A 75 -0.07 -8.52 11.83
N LEU A 76 1.07 -9.04 11.36
CA LEU A 76 2.38 -8.40 11.52
C LEU A 76 2.43 -7.04 10.80
N ILE A 77 1.95 -6.98 9.56
CA ILE A 77 1.91 -5.74 8.78
C ILE A 77 0.94 -4.72 9.41
N VAL A 78 -0.26 -5.14 9.79
CA VAL A 78 -1.24 -4.25 10.44
C VAL A 78 -0.71 -3.75 11.77
N GLY A 79 -0.19 -4.63 12.62
CA GLY A 79 0.31 -4.27 13.94
C GLY A 79 1.49 -3.31 13.87
N LEU A 80 2.52 -3.63 13.08
CA LEU A 80 3.79 -2.88 13.07
C LEU A 80 3.80 -1.73 12.06
N SER A 81 3.21 -1.90 10.87
CA SER A 81 3.32 -0.91 9.79
C SER A 81 2.13 0.05 9.72
N LEU A 82 0.94 -0.37 10.16
CA LEU A 82 -0.27 0.48 10.13
C LEU A 82 -0.54 1.13 11.50
N LEU A 83 -0.69 0.31 12.54
CA LEU A 83 -1.09 0.79 13.87
C LEU A 83 0.09 1.38 14.66
N SER A 84 1.24 0.71 14.65
CA SER A 84 2.41 1.05 15.49
C SER A 84 3.59 1.60 14.70
N THR A 85 3.31 2.36 13.64
CA THR A 85 4.37 3.06 12.90
C THR A 85 5.08 4.07 13.79
N VAL A 86 6.39 4.24 13.62
CA VAL A 86 7.25 5.03 14.52
C VAL A 86 6.93 6.54 14.47
N GLY A 87 6.32 7.02 13.39
CA GLY A 87 5.90 8.43 13.26
C GLY A 87 4.39 8.61 13.39
N PRO A 88 3.88 9.84 13.66
CA PRO A 88 2.46 10.14 13.80
C PRO A 88 1.73 10.15 12.44
N THR A 89 1.73 9.01 11.77
CA THR A 89 1.10 8.83 10.46
C THR A 89 -0.42 8.76 10.64
N PRO A 90 -1.23 9.41 9.80
CA PRO A 90 -2.69 9.34 9.92
C PRO A 90 -3.17 7.88 9.90
N GLY A 91 -4.00 7.51 10.89
CA GLY A 91 -4.45 6.14 11.09
C GLY A 91 -3.48 5.25 11.88
N SER A 92 -2.41 5.79 12.47
CA SER A 92 -1.65 5.08 13.51
C SER A 92 -2.12 5.50 14.91
N ILE A 93 -1.73 4.77 15.95
CA ILE A 93 -2.02 5.15 17.34
C ILE A 93 -1.47 6.56 17.63
N GLU A 94 -0.22 6.80 17.24
CA GLU A 94 0.43 8.11 17.37
C GLU A 94 -0.29 9.18 16.52
N GLY A 95 -0.76 8.82 15.32
CA GLY A 95 -1.54 9.70 14.45
C GLY A 95 -2.86 10.16 15.07
N LEU A 96 -3.54 9.28 15.80
CA LEU A 96 -4.78 9.59 16.51
C LEU A 96 -4.55 10.53 17.71
N ILE A 97 -3.37 10.48 18.33
CA ILE A 97 -3.04 11.29 19.51
C ILE A 97 -2.45 12.65 19.11
N TYR A 98 -1.51 12.67 18.17
CA TYR A 98 -0.66 13.85 17.93
C TYR A 98 -1.05 14.68 16.70
N THR A 99 -1.94 14.19 15.83
CA THR A 99 -2.34 14.96 14.65
C THR A 99 -3.64 15.71 14.88
N LYS A 100 -3.81 16.83 14.15
CA LYS A 100 -5.07 17.59 14.11
C LYS A 100 -6.09 17.00 13.13
N ILE A 101 -5.81 15.82 12.55
CA ILE A 101 -6.66 15.23 11.52
C ILE A 101 -7.85 14.55 12.21
N PRO A 102 -9.10 14.83 11.81
CA PRO A 102 -10.28 14.21 12.40
C PRO A 102 -10.18 12.67 12.37
N VAL A 103 -10.51 12.02 13.50
CA VAL A 103 -10.43 10.56 13.65
C VAL A 103 -11.17 9.83 12.53
N ILE A 104 -12.37 10.29 12.16
CA ILE A 104 -13.17 9.71 11.08
C ILE A 104 -12.41 9.74 9.75
N SER A 105 -11.72 10.85 9.44
CA SER A 105 -10.92 10.97 8.21
C SER A 105 -9.70 10.05 8.24
N GLN A 106 -9.08 9.84 9.41
CA GLN A 106 -7.99 8.88 9.56
C GLN A 106 -8.47 7.44 9.34
N LEU A 107 -9.64 7.08 9.92
CA LEU A 107 -10.22 5.74 9.80
C LEU A 107 -10.71 5.42 8.37
N LYS A 108 -11.10 6.43 7.58
CA LYS A 108 -11.41 6.22 6.14
C LYS A 108 -10.24 5.60 5.39
N GLY A 109 -8.99 5.93 5.75
CA GLY A 109 -7.80 5.32 5.16
C GLY A 109 -7.73 3.80 5.36
N TYR A 110 -8.34 3.26 6.41
CA TYR A 110 -8.37 1.81 6.65
C TYR A 110 -9.22 1.04 5.64
N ILE A 111 -10.21 1.69 5.02
CA ILE A 111 -11.05 1.08 3.98
C ILE A 111 -10.18 0.64 2.79
N GLU A 112 -9.12 1.39 2.48
CA GLU A 112 -8.11 1.00 1.50
C GLU A 112 -7.03 0.10 2.12
N ALA A 113 -6.40 0.55 3.21
CA ALA A 113 -5.16 -0.04 3.71
C ALA A 113 -5.33 -1.46 4.24
N LEU A 114 -6.44 -1.77 4.93
CA LEU A 114 -6.67 -3.11 5.48
C LEU A 114 -6.90 -4.15 4.37
N PRO A 115 -7.81 -3.93 3.39
CA PRO A 115 -7.91 -4.81 2.23
C PRO A 115 -6.62 -4.89 1.42
N GLN A 116 -5.94 -3.77 1.15
CA GLN A 116 -4.70 -3.75 0.38
C GLN A 116 -3.64 -4.67 1.00
N THR A 117 -3.42 -4.58 2.31
CA THR A 117 -2.42 -5.38 3.04
C THR A 117 -2.86 -6.84 3.23
N LEU A 118 -4.16 -7.09 3.33
CA LEU A 118 -4.72 -8.44 3.38
C LEU A 118 -4.49 -9.18 2.06
N PHE A 119 -4.86 -8.57 0.93
CA PHE A 119 -4.62 -9.14 -0.40
C PHE A 119 -3.12 -9.32 -0.68
N PHE A 120 -2.28 -8.40 -0.21
CA PHE A 120 -0.83 -8.58 -0.29
C PHE A 120 -0.39 -9.86 0.44
N SER A 121 -0.86 -10.04 1.67
CA SER A 121 -0.48 -11.20 2.49
C SER A 121 -0.99 -12.52 1.91
N LEU A 122 -2.21 -12.53 1.37
CA LEU A 122 -2.79 -13.68 0.66
C LEU A 122 -1.98 -14.02 -0.59
N PHE A 123 -1.66 -13.02 -1.43
CA PHE A 123 -0.89 -13.26 -2.65
C PHE A 123 0.50 -13.78 -2.34
N VAL A 124 1.23 -13.19 -1.40
CA VAL A 124 2.57 -13.68 -1.02
C VAL A 124 2.50 -15.12 -0.53
N PHE A 125 1.54 -15.44 0.34
CA PHE A 125 1.37 -16.77 0.92
C PHE A 125 1.06 -17.82 -0.16
N TYR A 126 0.02 -17.61 -0.98
CA TYR A 126 -0.38 -18.58 -2.00
C TYR A 126 0.60 -18.69 -3.16
N TRP A 127 1.25 -17.59 -3.52
CA TRP A 127 2.31 -17.59 -4.52
C TRP A 127 3.48 -18.48 -4.08
N TYR A 128 3.83 -18.46 -2.80
CA TYR A 128 4.91 -19.27 -2.24
C TYR A 128 4.51 -20.75 -2.02
N GLU A 129 3.27 -21.02 -1.62
CA GLU A 129 2.79 -22.40 -1.39
C GLU A 129 2.70 -23.19 -2.71
N LYS A 130 2.27 -22.56 -3.80
CA LYS A 130 2.10 -23.20 -5.12
C LYS A 130 2.65 -22.33 -6.24
N PRO A 131 3.97 -22.20 -6.36
CA PRO A 131 4.58 -21.38 -7.39
C PRO A 131 4.33 -22.03 -8.77
N LYS A 132 3.37 -21.49 -9.53
CA LYS A 132 3.20 -21.85 -10.94
C LYS A 132 3.97 -20.84 -11.78
N LYS A 133 4.66 -21.32 -12.82
CA LYS A 133 5.36 -20.46 -13.80
C LYS A 133 4.46 -19.35 -14.35
N LEU A 134 3.16 -19.64 -14.53
CA LEU A 134 2.16 -18.67 -14.94
C LEU A 134 2.02 -17.47 -13.97
N TRP A 135 1.99 -17.69 -12.66
CA TRP A 135 1.86 -16.60 -11.67
C TRP A 135 3.06 -15.66 -11.69
N ASN A 136 4.27 -16.20 -11.91
CA ASN A 136 5.49 -15.40 -12.04
C ASN A 136 5.43 -14.53 -13.29
N VAL A 137 5.09 -15.13 -14.44
CA VAL A 137 4.98 -14.42 -15.72
C VAL A 137 3.91 -13.33 -15.64
N LEU A 138 2.71 -13.64 -15.13
CA LEU A 138 1.64 -12.67 -14.96
C LEU A 138 2.04 -11.53 -14.01
N SER A 139 2.72 -11.83 -12.91
CA SER A 139 3.18 -10.82 -11.96
C SER A 139 4.22 -9.89 -12.59
N ILE A 140 5.17 -10.42 -13.37
CA ILE A 140 6.16 -9.62 -14.10
C ILE A 140 5.48 -8.74 -15.15
N ILE A 141 4.54 -9.29 -15.93
CA ILE A 141 3.79 -8.53 -16.93
C ILE A 141 3.01 -7.39 -16.26
N LEU A 142 2.28 -7.66 -15.17
CA LEU A 142 1.55 -6.64 -14.42
C LEU A 142 2.48 -5.56 -13.86
N VAL A 143 3.64 -5.95 -13.33
CA VAL A 143 4.64 -5.00 -12.84
C VAL A 143 5.11 -4.08 -13.96
N ILE A 144 5.45 -4.63 -15.14
CA ILE A 144 5.88 -3.85 -16.29
C ILE A 144 4.78 -2.90 -16.75
N ILE A 145 3.53 -3.38 -16.86
CA ILE A 145 2.38 -2.55 -17.26
C ILE A 145 2.20 -1.39 -16.27
N ILE A 146 2.25 -1.64 -14.96
CA ILE A 146 2.11 -0.60 -13.94
C ILE A 146 3.25 0.43 -14.06
N VAL A 147 4.49 -0.02 -14.27
CA VAL A 147 5.62 0.89 -14.48
C VAL A 147 5.39 1.77 -15.71
N ILE A 148 4.95 1.19 -16.84
CA ILE A 148 4.64 1.95 -18.05
C ILE A 148 3.53 2.98 -17.77
N LEU A 149 2.43 2.58 -17.13
CA LEU A 149 1.33 3.48 -16.78
C LEU A 149 1.79 4.64 -15.89
N CYS A 150 2.61 4.36 -14.87
CA CYS A 150 3.20 5.39 -14.02
C CYS A 150 4.13 6.33 -14.81
N THR A 151 4.95 5.81 -15.72
CA THR A 151 5.81 6.66 -16.56
C THR A 151 5.03 7.51 -17.54
N LEU A 152 3.94 7.00 -18.10
CA LEU A 152 3.03 7.79 -18.94
C LEU A 152 2.39 8.91 -18.12
N GLY A 153 1.92 8.62 -16.90
CA GLY A 153 1.38 9.62 -15.99
C GLY A 153 2.37 10.72 -15.58
N LEU A 154 3.69 10.48 -15.70
CA LEU A 154 4.72 11.50 -15.50
C LEU A 154 4.94 12.41 -16.71
N ILE A 155 4.66 11.90 -17.91
CA ILE A 155 4.95 12.57 -19.19
C ILE A 155 3.73 13.36 -19.69
N VAL A 156 2.51 12.91 -19.39
CA VAL A 156 1.29 13.64 -19.74
C VAL A 156 1.32 15.00 -19.04
N PRO A 157 1.28 16.13 -19.78
CA PRO A 157 1.28 17.45 -19.18
C PRO A 157 0.05 17.60 -18.28
N ASN A 158 0.24 18.12 -17.06
CA ASN A 158 -0.85 18.57 -16.20
C ASN A 158 -1.59 19.69 -16.95
N GLN A 159 -2.71 19.35 -17.59
CA GLN A 159 -3.66 20.32 -18.15
C GLN A 159 -4.55 20.88 -17.05
#